data_AF-E3P9T6-F1
#
_entry.id   AF-E3P9T6-F1
#
_cell.length_a   1.000
_cell.length_b   1.000
_cell.length_c   1.000
_cell.angle_alpha   90.00
_cell.angle_beta   90.00
_cell.angle_gamma   90.00
#
_symmetry.space_group_name_H-M   'P 1'
#
loop_
_entity.id
_entity.type
_entity.pdbx_description
1 polymer ?
#
loop_
_entity_poly.entity_id
_entity_poly.type
_entity_poly.pdbx_seq_one_letter_code
_entity_poly.pdbx_strand_id
1 'polypeptide(L)'
;KGVILAFRAASNARDVNCVVFTGAGDKAFCTGGNTTEYAEYYAGHPQEYRMYMRLFNDMVSAILACDKPVVCRVNGMRIGGGQEIGMACDFSVAQDLAR
;
A
#
# COMPACT_ATOMS: atom_id res chain seq x y z
N LYS A 1 -0.52 3.50 9.10
CA LYS A 1 -1.67 3.49 10.05
C LYS A 1 -2.99 3.89 9.39
N GLY A 2 -3.08 5.04 8.69
CA GLY A 2 -4.33 5.49 8.05
C GLY A 2 -4.92 4.47 7.06
N VAL A 3 -4.09 3.84 6.22
CA VAL A 3 -4.52 2.80 5.27
C VAL A 3 -5.21 1.62 5.99
N ILE A 4 -4.61 1.08 7.06
CA ILE A 4 -5.20 0.00 7.85
C ILE A 4 -6.61 0.36 8.35
N LEU A 5 -6.77 1.56 8.91
CA LEU A 5 -8.06 2.02 9.43
C LEU A 5 -9.09 2.20 8.31
N ALA A 6 -8.69 2.73 7.16
CA ALA A 6 -9.56 2.93 6.01
C ALA A 6 -10.10 1.60 5.47
N PHE A 7 -9.24 0.59 5.30
CA PHE A 7 -9.68 -0.74 4.82
C PHE A 7 -10.60 -1.45 5.81
N ARG A 8 -10.33 -1.34 7.11
CA ARG A 8 -11.24 -1.86 8.15
C ARG A 8 -12.60 -1.14 8.14
N ALA A 9 -12.59 0.18 7.97
CA ALA A 9 -13.83 0.96 7.87
C ALA A 9 -14.63 0.58 6.62
N ALA A 10 -13.97 0.48 5.46
CA ALA A 10 -14.60 0.09 4.20
C ALA A 10 -15.23 -1.30 4.27
N SER A 11 -14.56 -2.26 4.92
CA SER A 11 -15.08 -3.61 5.13
C SER A 11 -16.42 -3.62 5.89
N ASN A 12 -16.57 -2.72 6.87
CA ASN A 12 -17.78 -2.62 7.70
C ASN A 12 -18.85 -1.67 7.13
N ALA A 13 -18.53 -0.88 6.11
CA ALA A 13 -19.45 0.08 5.52
C ALA A 13 -20.45 -0.63 4.58
N ARG A 14 -21.74 -0.48 4.87
CA ARG A 14 -22.84 -1.13 4.11
C ARG A 14 -23.12 -0.43 2.78
N ASP A 15 -22.82 0.86 2.71
CA ASP A 15 -22.96 1.72 1.54
C ASP A 15 -21.75 1.65 0.59
N VAL A 16 -20.65 1.02 1.03
CA VAL A 16 -19.45 0.79 0.21
C VAL A 16 -19.51 -0.58 -0.45
N ASN A 17 -19.39 -0.60 -1.77
CA ASN A 17 -19.38 -1.83 -2.58
C ASN A 17 -17.98 -2.24 -3.05
N CYS A 18 -17.04 -1.31 -3.18
CA CYS A 18 -15.65 -1.56 -3.57
C CYS A 18 -14.74 -0.45 -3.07
N VAL A 19 -13.43 -0.71 -3.07
CA VAL A 19 -12.38 0.25 -2.74
C VAL A 19 -11.51 0.50 -3.97
N VAL A 20 -11.32 1.76 -4.34
CA VAL A 20 -10.30 2.15 -5.32
C VAL A 20 -9.11 2.73 -4.59
N PHE A 21 -7.95 2.07 -4.71
CA PHE A 21 -6.71 2.51 -4.07
C PHE A 21 -5.73 3.06 -5.11
N THR A 22 -5.27 4.30 -4.90
CA THR A 22 -4.41 5.06 -5.83
C THR A 22 -3.39 5.89 -5.05
N GLY A 23 -2.25 6.19 -5.68
CA GLY A 23 -1.35 7.23 -5.20
C GLY A 23 -1.89 8.62 -5.48
N ALA A 24 -1.35 9.62 -4.77
CA ALA A 24 -1.59 11.03 -5.06
C ALA A 24 -0.75 11.49 -6.26
N GLY A 25 -1.26 12.48 -7.01
CA GLY A 25 -0.59 12.97 -8.22
C GLY A 25 -0.63 11.96 -9.37
N ASP A 26 0.32 12.09 -10.30
CA ASP A 26 0.36 11.37 -11.59
C ASP A 26 1.72 10.72 -11.90
N LYS A 27 2.76 10.99 -11.11
CA LYS A 27 4.11 10.45 -11.34
C LYS A 27 4.31 9.05 -10.78
N ALA A 28 3.75 8.79 -9.60
CA ALA A 28 3.91 7.54 -8.89
C ALA A 28 2.62 7.12 -8.19
N PHE A 29 2.34 5.82 -8.23
CA PHE A 29 1.44 5.19 -7.28
C PHE A 29 2.14 5.10 -5.92
N CYS A 30 3.31 4.45 -5.89
CA CYS A 30 4.16 4.33 -4.73
C CYS A 30 5.56 3.88 -5.16
N THR A 31 6.59 4.63 -4.79
CA THR A 31 7.99 4.32 -5.10
C THR A 31 8.62 3.34 -4.11
N GLY A 32 7.84 2.81 -3.16
CA GLY A 32 8.29 1.90 -2.12
C GLY A 32 8.85 2.63 -0.89
N GLY A 33 9.72 1.91 -0.19
CA GLY A 33 10.37 2.35 1.04
C GLY A 33 11.32 3.53 0.85
N ASN A 34 11.51 4.33 1.91
CA ASN A 34 12.52 5.37 1.92
C ASN A 34 13.91 4.74 2.13
N THR A 35 14.64 4.53 1.03
CA THR A 35 15.96 3.89 1.05
C THR A 35 17.02 4.70 1.80
N THR A 36 16.88 6.03 1.86
CA THR A 36 17.79 6.89 2.65
C THR A 36 17.61 6.61 4.13
N GLU A 37 16.36 6.56 4.61
CA GLU A 37 16.05 6.19 6.00
C GLU A 37 16.52 4.76 6.33
N TYR A 38 16.46 3.86 5.35
CA TYR A 38 16.93 2.48 5.52
C TYR A 38 18.45 2.44 5.77
N ALA A 39 19.21 3.19 4.97
CA ALA A 39 20.66 3.23 5.08
C ALA A 39 21.15 4.03 6.31
N GLU A 40 20.54 5.17 6.59
CA GLU A 40 21.03 6.11 7.61
C GLU A 40 20.52 5.79 9.01
N TYR A 41 19.33 5.20 9.14
CA TYR A 41 18.71 4.94 10.43
C TYR A 41 18.57 3.44 10.72
N TYR A 42 17.80 2.73 9.89
CA TYR A 42 17.41 1.35 10.21
C TYR A 42 18.56 0.34 10.16
N ALA A 43 19.61 0.60 9.38
CA ALA A 43 20.82 -0.22 9.37
C ALA A 43 21.47 -0.34 10.76
N GLY A 44 21.38 0.70 11.60
CA GLY A 44 21.86 0.69 12.99
C GLY A 44 20.81 0.29 14.03
N HIS A 45 19.52 0.27 13.66
CA HIS A 45 18.39 0.11 14.58
C HIS A 45 17.46 -1.05 14.18
N PRO A 46 17.95 -2.31 14.21
CA PRO A 46 17.23 -3.45 13.65
C PRO A 46 15.88 -3.74 14.33
N GLN A 47 15.73 -3.42 15.63
CA GLN A 47 14.44 -3.62 16.31
C GLN A 47 13.39 -2.63 15.84
N GLU A 48 13.78 -1.39 15.56
CA GLU A 48 12.88 -0.37 15.04
C GLU A 48 12.50 -0.67 13.59
N TYR A 49 13.45 -1.17 12.80
CA TYR A 49 13.16 -1.68 11.46
C TYR A 49 12.12 -2.80 11.50
N ARG A 50 12.23 -3.74 12.44
CA ARG A 50 11.22 -4.79 12.63
C ARG A 50 9.85 -4.21 12.99
N MET A 51 9.77 -3.17 13.81
CA MET A 51 8.50 -2.51 14.15
C MET A 51 7.89 -1.80 12.93
N TYR A 52 8.72 -1.13 12.13
CA TYR A 52 8.32 -0.51 10.88
C TYR A 52 7.79 -1.54 9.87
N MET A 53 8.54 -2.63 9.66
CA MET A 53 8.13 -3.75 8.80
C MET A 53 6.84 -4.42 9.28
N ARG A 54 6.65 -4.58 10.59
CA ARG A 54 5.38 -5.07 11.15
C ARG A 54 4.20 -4.19 10.74
N LEU A 55 4.35 -2.86 10.87
CA LEU A 55 3.29 -1.93 10.48
C LEU A 55 2.99 -1.98 8.97
N PHE A 56 4.02 -2.15 8.14
CA PHE A 56 3.85 -2.35 6.71
C PHE A 56 3.11 -3.66 6.39
N ASN A 57 3.50 -4.77 7.02
CA ASN A 57 2.83 -6.06 6.86
C ASN A 57 1.38 -6.04 7.34
N ASP A 58 1.08 -5.35 8.44
CA ASP A 58 -0.30 -5.16 8.93
C ASP A 58 -1.14 -4.37 7.92
N MET A 59 -0.55 -3.41 7.22
CA MET A 59 -1.21 -2.68 6.13
C MET A 59 -1.49 -3.58 4.94
N VAL A 60 -0.51 -4.35 4.46
CA VAL A 60 -0.70 -5.31 3.37
C VAL A 60 -1.78 -6.34 3.73
N SER A 61 -1.75 -6.85 4.95
CA SER A 61 -2.76 -7.79 5.47
C SER A 61 -4.16 -7.18 5.53
N ALA A 62 -4.29 -5.90 5.90
CA ALA A 62 -5.57 -5.21 5.92
C ALA A 62 -6.17 -5.00 4.52
N ILE A 63 -5.33 -4.84 3.50
CA ILE A 63 -5.77 -4.77 2.09
C ILE A 63 -6.24 -6.16 1.65
N LEU A 64 -5.42 -7.19 1.86
CA LEU A 64 -5.72 -8.58 1.50
C LEU A 64 -6.99 -9.12 2.15
N ALA A 65 -7.24 -8.73 3.40
CA ALA A 65 -8.39 -9.19 4.18
C ALA A 65 -9.62 -8.28 4.07
N CYS A 66 -9.64 -7.33 3.11
CA CYS A 66 -10.78 -6.45 2.95
C CYS A 66 -12.00 -7.23 2.46
N ASP A 67 -13.15 -7.06 3.12
CA ASP A 67 -14.40 -7.73 2.74
C ASP A 67 -15.05 -7.16 1.46
N LYS A 68 -14.39 -6.16 0.83
CA LYS A 68 -14.88 -5.48 -0.37
C LYS A 68 -13.84 -5.64 -1.49
N PRO A 69 -14.25 -5.81 -2.76
CA PRO A 69 -13.32 -5.82 -3.88
C PRO A 69 -12.43 -4.57 -3.92
N VAL A 70 -11.13 -4.78 -4.04
CA VAL A 70 -10.10 -3.74 -4.05
C VAL A 70 -9.48 -3.61 -5.43
N VAL A 71 -9.67 -2.44 -6.05
CA VAL A 71 -9.05 -2.09 -7.33
C VAL A 71 -7.87 -1.16 -7.08
N CYS A 72 -6.66 -1.62 -7.40
CA CYS A 72 -5.48 -0.77 -7.47
C CYS A 72 -5.50 0.02 -8.79
N ARG A 73 -5.74 1.33 -8.70
CA ARG A 73 -5.59 2.27 -9.82
C ARG A 73 -4.15 2.75 -9.86
N VAL A 74 -3.36 2.15 -10.75
CA VAL A 74 -1.92 2.45 -10.88
C VAL A 74 -1.76 3.71 -11.73
N ASN A 75 -1.65 4.85 -11.03
CA ASN A 75 -1.55 6.18 -11.61
C ASN A 75 -0.11 6.59 -12.00
N GLY A 76 0.89 5.73 -11.85
CA GLY A 76 2.30 6.02 -12.18
C GLY A 76 3.22 4.90 -11.69
N MET A 77 4.49 5.21 -11.42
CA MET A 77 5.47 4.25 -10.90
C MET A 77 4.98 3.45 -9.68
N ARG A 78 5.21 2.14 -9.70
CA ARG A 78 4.83 1.18 -8.64
C ARG A 78 6.01 0.24 -8.33
N ILE A 79 6.82 0.59 -7.34
CA ILE A 79 8.14 -0.03 -7.11
C ILE A 79 8.25 -0.59 -5.67
N GLY A 80 8.92 -1.74 -5.52
CA GLY A 80 9.26 -2.33 -4.21
C GLY A 80 8.03 -2.56 -3.33
N GLY A 81 8.00 -1.97 -2.14
CA GLY A 81 6.81 -2.03 -1.26
C GLY A 81 5.52 -1.52 -1.93
N GLY A 82 5.61 -0.62 -2.92
CA GLY A 82 4.46 -0.24 -3.75
C GLY A 82 3.93 -1.38 -4.63
N GLN A 83 4.82 -2.26 -5.10
CA GLN A 83 4.43 -3.47 -5.82
C GLN A 83 3.69 -4.44 -4.88
N GLU A 84 4.19 -4.64 -3.67
CA GLU A 84 3.54 -5.47 -2.66
C GLU A 84 2.14 -4.96 -2.28
N ILE A 85 2.00 -3.64 -2.10
CA ILE A 85 0.69 -3.01 -1.84
C ILE A 85 -0.31 -3.33 -2.96
N GLY A 86 0.06 -3.15 -4.23
CA GLY A 86 -0.89 -3.42 -5.31
C GLY A 86 -1.11 -4.92 -5.58
N MET A 87 -0.21 -5.81 -5.14
CA MET A 87 -0.40 -7.27 -5.25
C MET A 87 -1.36 -7.79 -4.18
N ALA A 88 -1.53 -7.03 -3.09
CA ALA A 88 -2.55 -7.27 -2.10
C ALA A 88 -3.97 -6.91 -2.57
N CYS A 89 -4.10 -6.08 -3.61
CA CYS A 89 -5.39 -5.74 -4.20
C CYS A 89 -5.88 -6.86 -5.14
N ASP A 90 -7.19 -7.02 -5.29
CA ASP A 90 -7.78 -8.05 -6.16
C ASP A 90 -7.50 -7.80 -7.65
N PHE A 91 -7.59 -6.53 -8.06
CA PHE A 91 -7.37 -6.11 -9.44
C PHE A 91 -6.40 -4.95 -9.52
N SER A 92 -5.65 -4.88 -10.62
CA SER A 92 -4.82 -3.73 -10.96
C SER A 92 -5.23 -3.19 -12.34
N VAL A 93 -5.49 -1.89 -12.41
CA VAL A 93 -5.71 -1.16 -13.66
C VAL A 93 -4.65 -0.08 -13.75
N ALA A 94 -3.76 -0.20 -14.74
CA ALA A 94 -2.63 0.69 -14.90
C ALA A 94 -2.83 1.65 -16.07
N GLN A 95 -2.37 2.90 -15.89
CA GLN A 95 -2.20 3.79 -17.02
C GLN A 95 -1.07 3.29 -17.93
N ASP A 96 -1.14 3.58 -19.23
CA ASP A 96 -0.22 3.05 -20.25
C ASP A 96 1.26 3.36 -19.97
N LEU A 97 1.52 4.47 -19.28
CA LEU A 97 2.88 4.93 -18.95
C LEU A 97 3.34 4.52 -17.54
N ALA A 98 2.53 3.76 -16.78
CA ALA A 98 2.97 3.22 -15.50
C ALA A 98 4.18 2.28 -15.68
N ARG A 99 5.03 2.25 -14.64
CA ARG A 99 6.28 1.47 -14.60
C ARG A 99 6.43 0.77 -13.26
#